data_AF-A0A7V0U3X2-F1
#
_entry.id   AF-A0A7V0U3X2-F1
#
_cell.length_a   1.000
_cell.length_b   1.000
_cell.length_c   1.000
_cell.angle_alpha   90.00
_cell.angle_beta   90.00
_cell.angle_gamma   90.00
#
_symmetry.space_group_name_H-M   'P 1'
#
loop_
_entity.id
_entity.type
_entity.pdbx_description
1 polymer ?
#
loop_
_entity_poly.entity_id
_entity_poly.type
_entity_poly.pdbx_seq_one_letter_code
_entity_poly.pdbx_strand_id
1 'polypeptide(L)'
;MPKLSQSEKITAIVARLTETRYPGIAPLPESTRILNSNLAPPVMVLDLDPEILTAVAAYGAQDERLAIFCLAQSLLENFPEYDQLQILIGGKIEKTLAGHIDISRPLRRQSGPMTTGRD
;
A
#
# COMPACT_ATOMS: atom_id res chain seq x y z
N MET A 1 18.89 21.99 -3.68
CA MET A 1 17.76 21.16 -4.15
C MET A 1 16.59 21.36 -3.21
N PRO A 2 15.37 21.65 -3.68
CA PRO A 2 14.20 21.74 -2.81
C PRO A 2 13.93 20.37 -2.15
N LYS A 3 13.53 20.37 -0.87
CA LYS A 3 13.08 19.15 -0.19
C LYS A 3 11.70 18.80 -0.72
N LEU A 4 11.52 17.56 -1.17
CA LEU A 4 10.21 17.04 -1.56
C LEU A 4 9.23 17.12 -0.37
N SER A 5 8.00 17.54 -0.65
CA SER A 5 6.85 17.43 0.24
C SER A 5 6.54 15.96 0.56
N GLN A 6 5.71 15.72 1.58
CA GLN A 6 5.34 14.35 1.94
C GLN A 6 4.54 13.65 0.84
N SER A 7 3.59 14.34 0.22
CA SER A 7 2.81 13.80 -0.90
C SER A 7 3.70 13.40 -2.08
N GLU A 8 4.69 14.22 -2.43
CA GLU A 8 5.65 13.88 -3.50
C GLU A 8 6.48 12.63 -3.15
N LYS A 9 6.89 12.48 -1.88
CA LYS A 9 7.61 11.28 -1.43
C LYS A 9 6.73 10.03 -1.46
N ILE A 10 5.47 10.13 -1.05
CA ILE A 10 4.49 9.03 -1.12
C ILE A 10 4.31 8.61 -2.57
N THR A 11 4.08 9.56 -3.48
CA THR A 11 3.96 9.29 -4.92
C THR A 11 5.21 8.62 -5.47
N ALA A 12 6.41 9.08 -5.08
CA ALA A 12 7.65 8.46 -5.50
C ALA A 12 7.82 7.02 -4.98
N ILE A 13 7.41 6.74 -3.75
CA ILE A 13 7.43 5.38 -3.19
C ILE A 13 6.45 4.48 -3.95
N VAL A 14 5.21 4.93 -4.15
CA VAL A 14 4.19 4.15 -4.88
C VAL A 14 4.62 3.89 -6.32
N ALA A 15 5.18 4.88 -7.03
CA ALA A 15 5.71 4.70 -8.37
C ALA A 15 6.82 3.63 -8.43
N ARG A 16 7.68 3.55 -7.41
CA ARG A 16 8.71 2.49 -7.34
C ARG A 16 8.14 1.10 -7.12
N LEU A 17 6.94 1.00 -6.53
CA LEU A 17 6.25 -0.28 -6.33
C LEU A 17 5.51 -0.73 -7.60
N THR A 18 5.33 0.14 -8.60
CA THR A 18 4.84 -0.25 -9.92
C THR A 18 5.96 -0.64 -10.88
N GLU A 19 7.20 -0.27 -10.56
CA GLU A 19 8.37 -0.67 -11.36
C GLU A 19 8.68 -2.15 -11.16
N THR A 20 8.78 -2.88 -12.27
CA THR A 20 9.30 -4.24 -12.26
C THR A 20 10.76 -4.25 -11.82
N ARG A 21 11.07 -4.98 -10.73
CA ARG A 21 12.44 -5.23 -10.29
C ARG A 21 12.77 -6.72 -10.33
N TYR A 22 14.06 -7.05 -10.48
CA TYR A 22 14.57 -8.42 -10.58
C TYR A 22 14.01 -9.29 -9.43
N PRO A 23 13.34 -10.43 -9.69
CA PRO A 23 13.25 -11.22 -10.93
C PRO A 23 11.94 -11.01 -11.73
N GLY A 24 11.54 -9.78 -12.03
CA GLY A 24 10.43 -9.51 -12.95
C GLY A 24 9.06 -9.32 -12.29
N ILE A 25 9.01 -8.99 -10.99
CA ILE A 25 7.76 -8.79 -10.25
C ILE A 25 7.71 -7.34 -9.76
N ALA A 26 6.61 -6.65 -10.07
CA ALA A 26 6.22 -5.39 -9.46
C ALA A 26 5.15 -5.68 -8.41
N PRO A 27 5.27 -5.18 -7.16
CA PRO A 27 4.23 -5.37 -6.15
C PRO A 27 2.89 -4.75 -6.54
N LEU A 28 2.88 -3.66 -7.29
CA LEU A 28 1.67 -2.97 -7.74
C LEU A 28 1.56 -2.99 -9.27
N PRO A 29 0.34 -3.03 -9.83
CA PRO A 29 0.15 -2.84 -11.27
C PRO A 29 0.67 -1.48 -11.74
N GLU A 30 1.18 -1.42 -12.97
CA GLU A 30 1.65 -0.17 -13.61
C GLU A 30 0.58 0.93 -13.70
N SER A 31 -0.70 0.55 -13.74
CA SER A 31 -1.83 1.47 -13.75
C SER A 31 -2.16 2.07 -12.38
N THR A 32 -1.43 1.71 -11.31
CA THR A 32 -1.72 2.22 -9.96
C THR A 32 -1.51 3.73 -9.89
N ARG A 33 -2.57 4.45 -9.50
CA ARG A 33 -2.59 5.91 -9.40
C ARG A 33 -3.15 6.35 -8.06
N ILE A 34 -2.53 7.37 -7.47
CA ILE A 34 -3.04 8.03 -6.27
C ILE A 34 -3.95 9.18 -6.72
N LEU A 35 -5.20 9.15 -6.28
CA LEU A 35 -6.15 10.24 -6.50
C LEU A 35 -6.00 11.33 -5.45
N ASN A 36 -5.84 10.93 -4.18
CA ASN A 36 -5.69 11.84 -3.07
C ASN A 36 -4.92 11.18 -1.90
N SER A 37 -4.39 12.00 -1.00
CA SER A 37 -3.78 11.55 0.25
C SER A 37 -4.16 12.49 1.39
N ASN A 38 -4.64 11.94 2.51
CA ASN A 38 -4.81 12.69 3.76
C ASN A 38 -3.75 12.23 4.76
N LEU A 39 -2.94 13.19 5.21
CA LEU A 39 -1.72 12.96 5.97
C LEU A 39 -1.88 13.49 7.39
N ALA A 40 -2.69 12.78 8.19
CA ALA A 40 -3.02 13.15 9.56
C ALA A 40 -2.68 12.00 10.54
N PRO A 41 -1.57 12.08 11.29
CA PRO A 41 -1.21 11.06 12.26
C PRO A 41 -2.34 10.72 13.25
N PRO A 42 -2.49 9.45 13.65
CA PRO A 42 -1.60 8.32 13.35
C PRO A 42 -1.94 7.58 12.04
N VAL A 43 -2.90 8.06 11.26
CA VAL A 43 -3.44 7.34 10.09
C VAL A 43 -3.11 8.07 8.79
N MET A 44 -2.32 7.44 7.94
CA MET A 44 -2.18 7.84 6.54
C MET A 44 -3.39 7.31 5.77
N VAL A 45 -4.11 8.17 5.06
CA VAL A 45 -5.18 7.74 4.15
C VAL A 45 -4.71 7.95 2.72
N LEU A 46 -4.74 6.88 1.93
CA LEU A 46 -4.36 6.90 0.52
C LEU A 46 -5.55 6.49 -0.33
N ASP A 47 -6.01 7.38 -1.21
CA ASP A 47 -7.09 7.10 -2.15
C ASP A 47 -6.50 6.74 -3.51
N LEU A 48 -6.83 5.55 -3.99
CA LEU A 48 -6.32 4.96 -5.22
C LEU A 48 -7.39 4.96 -6.30
N ASP A 49 -6.95 4.99 -7.55
CA ASP A 49 -7.84 4.88 -8.70
C ASP A 49 -8.53 3.50 -8.73
N PRO A 50 -9.86 3.43 -8.96
CA PRO A 50 -10.61 2.17 -9.07
C PRO A 50 -10.07 1.16 -10.09
N GLU A 51 -9.29 1.59 -11.08
CA GLU A 51 -8.64 0.70 -12.04
C GLU A 51 -7.79 -0.38 -11.35
N ILE A 52 -7.25 -0.10 -10.15
CA ILE A 52 -6.46 -1.07 -9.37
C ILE A 52 -7.23 -2.35 -9.04
N LEU A 53 -8.57 -2.29 -8.88
CA LEU A 53 -9.38 -3.47 -8.58
C LEU A 53 -9.32 -4.48 -9.73
N THR A 54 -9.51 -4.00 -10.96
CA THR A 54 -9.46 -4.85 -12.16
C THR A 54 -8.04 -5.37 -12.40
N ALA A 55 -7.04 -4.51 -12.20
CA ALA A 55 -5.65 -4.87 -12.41
C ALA A 55 -5.16 -5.93 -11.42
N VAL A 56 -5.51 -5.81 -10.13
CA VAL A 56 -5.13 -6.78 -9.10
C VAL A 56 -5.97 -8.06 -9.17
N ALA A 57 -7.23 -8.00 -9.62
CA ALA A 57 -8.06 -9.19 -9.81
C ALA A 57 -7.53 -10.13 -10.91
N ALA A 58 -6.73 -9.62 -11.85
CA ALA A 58 -6.02 -10.46 -12.81
C ALA A 58 -4.88 -11.27 -12.15
N TYR A 59 -4.48 -10.89 -10.93
CA TYR A 59 -3.43 -11.52 -10.17
C TYR A 59 -3.99 -12.42 -9.06
N GLY A 60 -3.23 -13.44 -8.67
CA GLY A 60 -3.70 -14.42 -7.70
C GLY A 60 -3.71 -13.87 -6.26
N ALA A 61 -4.19 -14.70 -5.32
CA ALA A 61 -4.20 -14.37 -3.89
C ALA A 61 -2.84 -13.94 -3.30
N GLN A 62 -1.74 -14.45 -3.86
CA GLN A 62 -0.39 -14.12 -3.40
C GLN A 62 0.03 -12.73 -3.86
N ASP A 63 -0.39 -12.32 -5.05
CA ASP A 63 -0.05 -11.03 -5.61
C ASP A 63 -0.85 -9.92 -4.91
N GLU A 64 -2.14 -10.16 -4.60
CA GLU A 64 -2.92 -9.23 -3.77
C GLU A 64 -2.27 -9.03 -2.40
N ARG A 65 -1.80 -10.11 -1.76
CA ARG A 65 -1.07 -10.03 -0.49
C ARG A 65 0.22 -9.23 -0.62
N LEU A 66 1.01 -9.50 -1.66
CA LEU A 66 2.27 -8.83 -1.92
C LEU A 66 2.04 -7.32 -2.14
N ALA A 67 1.06 -6.97 -2.98
CA ALA A 67 0.66 -5.59 -3.26
C ALA A 67 0.34 -4.82 -1.99
N ILE A 68 -0.60 -5.34 -1.20
CA ILE A 68 -1.06 -4.69 0.03
C ILE A 68 0.07 -4.61 1.07
N PHE A 69 0.83 -5.69 1.25
CA PHE A 69 1.93 -5.71 2.21
C PHE A 69 3.03 -4.73 1.83
N CYS A 70 3.51 -4.76 0.58
CA CYS A 70 4.56 -3.86 0.11
C CYS A 70 4.14 -2.40 0.17
N LEU A 71 2.89 -2.08 -0.20
CA LEU A 71 2.36 -0.73 -0.10
C LEU A 71 2.33 -0.25 1.35
N ALA A 72 1.72 -1.03 2.25
CA ALA A 72 1.61 -0.67 3.66
C ALA A 72 2.98 -0.54 4.33
N GLN A 73 3.88 -1.51 4.14
CA GLN A 73 5.21 -1.46 4.74
C GLN A 73 6.05 -0.32 4.21
N SER A 74 6.11 -0.15 2.89
CA SER A 74 6.96 0.90 2.30
C SER A 74 6.53 2.28 2.79
N LEU A 75 5.24 2.55 2.93
CA LEU A 75 4.77 3.83 3.46
C LEU A 75 5.04 3.93 4.96
N LEU A 76 4.61 2.95 5.76
CA LEU A 76 4.72 3.06 7.22
C LEU A 76 6.17 3.02 7.71
N GLU A 77 7.10 2.35 7.03
CA GLU A 77 8.52 2.38 7.39
C GLU A 77 9.21 3.71 7.03
N ASN A 78 8.78 4.37 5.95
CA ASN A 78 9.37 5.64 5.50
C ASN A 78 8.79 6.87 6.22
N PHE A 79 7.61 6.74 6.83
CA PHE A 79 6.93 7.82 7.55
C PHE A 79 6.58 7.36 8.98
N PRO A 80 7.55 7.39 9.91
CA PRO A 80 7.41 6.81 11.25
C PRO A 80 6.37 7.50 12.15
N GLU A 81 5.90 8.69 11.77
CA GLU A 81 4.81 9.39 12.44
C GLU A 81 3.42 8.78 12.18
N TYR A 82 3.30 7.86 11.21
CA TYR A 82 2.07 7.10 10.97
C TYR A 82 2.24 5.65 11.40
N ASP A 83 1.26 5.17 12.17
CA ASP A 83 1.20 3.78 12.61
C ASP A 83 0.30 2.92 11.70
N GLN A 84 -0.58 3.58 10.94
CA GLN A 84 -1.61 2.91 10.16
C GLN A 84 -1.78 3.53 8.76
N LEU A 85 -2.12 2.67 7.80
CA LEU A 85 -2.50 3.03 6.44
C LEU A 85 -3.95 2.61 6.17
N GLN A 86 -4.84 3.57 5.92
CA GLN A 86 -6.15 3.29 5.33
C GLN A 86 -6.08 3.45 3.82
N ILE A 87 -6.54 2.43 3.08
CA ILE A 87 -6.67 2.48 1.63
C ILE A 87 -8.13 2.81 1.30
N LEU A 88 -8.32 3.78 0.40
CA LEU A 88 -9.60 4.06 -0.24
C LEU A 88 -9.48 3.79 -1.74
N ILE A 89 -10.59 3.43 -2.37
CA ILE A 89 -10.70 3.23 -3.81
C ILE A 89 -11.77 4.18 -4.33
N GLY A 90 -11.37 5.18 -5.12
CA GLY A 90 -12.29 6.22 -5.60
C GLY A 90 -13.08 6.90 -4.48
N GLY A 91 -12.44 7.14 -3.34
CA GLY A 91 -13.01 7.75 -2.15
C GLY A 91 -13.83 6.82 -1.25
N LYS A 92 -13.88 5.51 -1.53
CA LYS A 92 -14.67 4.53 -0.77
C LYS A 92 -13.79 3.51 -0.05
N ILE A 93 -14.27 3.04 1.10
CA ILE A 93 -13.67 1.90 1.79
C ILE A 93 -14.13 0.62 1.07
N GLU A 94 -13.19 -0.09 0.49
CA GLU A 94 -13.43 -1.41 -0.10
C GLU A 94 -13.07 -2.52 0.88
N LYS A 95 -13.67 -3.70 0.71
CA LYS A 95 -13.35 -4.85 1.56
C LYS A 95 -12.01 -5.47 1.18
N THR A 96 -11.74 -5.63 -0.11
CA THR A 96 -10.55 -6.31 -0.67
C THR A 96 -10.22 -5.69 -2.03
N LEU A 97 -9.02 -5.89 -2.56
CA LEU A 97 -8.74 -5.53 -3.97
C LEU A 97 -9.22 -6.61 -4.94
N ALA A 98 -9.02 -7.88 -4.58
CA ALA A 98 -9.32 -9.05 -5.43
C ALA A 98 -9.93 -10.24 -4.68
N GLY A 99 -10.25 -10.09 -3.39
CA GLY A 99 -11.03 -11.06 -2.61
C GLY A 99 -10.29 -11.74 -1.46
N HIS A 100 -9.00 -11.45 -1.24
CA HIS A 100 -8.18 -12.24 -0.30
C HIS A 100 -7.73 -11.50 0.94
N ILE A 101 -7.56 -10.17 0.89
CA ILE A 101 -7.06 -9.38 2.03
C ILE A 101 -8.03 -8.29 2.41
N ASP A 102 -8.44 -8.30 3.68
CA ASP A 102 -9.32 -7.27 4.23
C ASP A 102 -8.57 -5.93 4.36
N ILE A 103 -9.00 -4.95 3.57
CA ILE A 103 -8.50 -3.57 3.57
C ILE A 103 -9.56 -2.58 4.09
N SER A 104 -10.70 -3.09 4.60
CA SER A 104 -11.77 -2.25 5.13
C SER A 104 -11.40 -1.53 6.42
N ARG A 105 -10.26 -1.89 7.01
CA ARG A 105 -9.70 -1.31 8.23
C ARG A 105 -8.27 -0.84 7.98
N PRO A 106 -7.78 0.17 8.74
CA PRO A 106 -6.42 0.64 8.58
C PRO A 106 -5.40 -0.46 8.87
N LEU A 107 -4.52 -0.71 7.91
CA LEU A 107 -3.43 -1.67 7.97
C LEU A 107 -2.35 -1.12 8.89
N ARG A 108 -1.77 -1.98 9.73
CA ARG A 108 -0.66 -1.60 10.62
C ARG A 108 0.67 -2.07 10.03
N ARG A 109 1.75 -1.40 10.43
CA ARG A 109 3.10 -1.92 10.20
C ARG A 109 3.16 -3.32 10.79
N GLN A 110 3.47 -4.32 9.97
CA GLN A 110 3.74 -5.65 10.51
C GLN A 110 5.15 -5.61 11.11
N SER A 111 5.24 -5.88 12.40
CA SER A 111 6.53 -6.04 13.07
C SER A 111 7.10 -7.43 12.77
N GLY A 112 8.30 -7.51 12.20
CA GLY A 112 9.14 -8.70 12.30
C GLY A 112 10.02 -8.65 13.56
N PRO A 113 10.41 -9.78 14.20
CA PRO A 113 10.22 -11.16 13.78
C PRO A 113 9.00 -11.83 14.43
N MET A 114 8.55 -12.96 13.86
CA MET A 114 7.81 -13.96 14.63
C MET A 114 8.67 -14.33 15.84
N THR A 115 8.28 -13.89 17.03
CA THR A 115 8.78 -14.50 18.26
C THR A 115 8.30 -15.93 18.26
N THR A 116 9.24 -16.87 18.10
CA THR A 116 9.03 -18.26 18.55
C THR A 116 8.46 -18.17 19.97
N GLY A 117 7.18 -18.51 20.11
CA GLY A 117 6.65 -18.94 21.39
C GLY A 117 7.47 -20.16 21.78
N ARG A 118 8.31 -20.00 22.80
CA ARG A 118 8.71 -21.12 23.64
C ARG A 118 7.57 -21.29 24.62
N ASP A 119 6.94 -22.45 24.53
CA ASP A 119 6.20 -23.11 25.59
C ASP A 119 6.38 -24.62 25.38
#